data_AF-A0AB39Z9W0-F1
#
_entry.id   AF-A0AB39Z9W0-F1
#
_cell.length_a   1.000
_cell.length_b   1.000
_cell.length_c   1.000
_cell.angle_alpha   90.00
_cell.angle_beta   90.00
_cell.angle_gamma   90.00
#
_symmetry.space_group_name_H-M   'P 1'
#
loop_
_entity.id
_entity.type
_entity.pdbx_description
1 polymer ?
#
loop_
_entity_poly.entity_id
_entity_poly.type
_entity_poly.pdbx_seq_one_letter_code
_entity_poly.pdbx_strand_id
1 'polypeptide(L)'
;MSSPKEHESHGPKTGAMSRTQQYRKVLKPLLERKRRARINRCVEDLKNLLMEVIHMDSEAMARMEKADILELTVHHLHRQRPSAATPTTTNTPSVCEPLNEQIATERYWSGFRQCVLEVSRFLQRNNCQLNSKFVEEMEQLVPFEQLFWRPW
;
A
#
# COMPACT_ATOMS: atom_id res chain seq x y z
N MET A 1 7.70 54.13 -58.76
CA MET A 1 8.35 53.35 -57.68
C MET A 1 7.93 53.95 -56.36
N SER A 2 7.24 53.17 -55.52
CA SER A 2 7.29 53.17 -54.05
C SER A 2 5.95 52.69 -53.49
N SER A 3 5.91 51.38 -53.24
CA SER A 3 4.86 50.72 -52.46
C SER A 3 5.02 51.05 -50.97
N PRO A 4 3.93 51.17 -50.19
CA PRO A 4 4.03 51.25 -48.74
C PRO A 4 4.37 49.88 -48.15
N LYS A 5 5.34 49.87 -47.22
CA LYS A 5 5.73 48.67 -46.46
C LYS A 5 4.71 48.40 -45.36
N GLU A 6 4.11 47.21 -45.38
CA GLU A 6 3.36 46.67 -44.25
C GLU A 6 4.33 46.41 -43.09
N HIS A 7 4.00 46.96 -41.92
CA HIS A 7 4.72 46.71 -40.67
C HIS A 7 4.09 45.49 -40.00
N GLU A 8 4.75 44.34 -40.11
CA GLU A 8 4.35 43.11 -39.45
C GLU A 8 4.55 43.26 -37.93
N SER A 9 3.43 43.23 -37.20
CA SER A 9 3.36 43.24 -35.74
C SER A 9 3.75 41.87 -35.19
N HIS A 10 5.02 41.70 -34.81
CA HIS A 10 5.45 40.59 -33.96
C HIS A 10 4.97 40.81 -32.52
N GLY A 11 3.76 40.35 -32.23
CA GLY A 11 3.33 40.10 -30.84
C GLY A 11 4.10 38.90 -30.25
N PRO A 12 4.44 38.91 -28.96
CA PRO A 12 5.13 37.78 -28.33
C PRO A 12 4.14 36.61 -28.24
N LYS A 13 4.32 35.61 -29.12
CA LYS A 13 3.66 34.31 -29.00
C LYS A 13 4.24 33.59 -27.77
N THR A 14 3.66 33.81 -26.60
CA THR A 14 3.81 32.89 -25.47
C THR A 14 3.11 31.58 -25.87
N GLY A 15 3.86 30.69 -26.52
CA GLY A 15 3.36 29.40 -26.97
C GLY A 15 2.88 28.59 -25.77
N ALA A 16 1.57 28.38 -25.67
CA ALA A 16 0.99 27.46 -24.70
C ALA A 16 1.65 26.08 -24.88
N MET A 17 2.33 25.59 -23.84
CA MET A 17 3.00 24.29 -23.89
C MET A 17 1.96 23.19 -24.15
N SER A 18 2.28 22.26 -25.06
CA SER A 18 1.44 21.08 -25.30
C SER A 18 1.23 20.28 -24.01
N ARG A 19 0.06 19.66 -23.83
CA ARG A 19 -0.26 18.80 -22.68
C ARG A 19 0.85 17.77 -22.39
N THR A 20 1.43 17.17 -23.43
CA THR A 20 2.54 16.21 -23.29
C THR A 20 3.82 16.87 -22.77
N GLN A 21 4.12 18.10 -23.22
CA GLN A 21 5.26 18.86 -22.73
C GLN A 21 5.06 19.33 -21.29
N GLN A 22 3.84 19.77 -20.94
CA GLN A 22 3.47 20.13 -19.57
C GLN A 22 3.58 18.91 -18.64
N TYR A 23 3.17 17.72 -19.07
CA TYR A 23 3.36 16.49 -18.31
C TYR A 23 4.84 16.18 -18.07
N ARG A 24 5.66 16.15 -19.13
CA ARG A 24 7.08 15.78 -19.02
C ARG A 24 7.91 16.77 -18.21
N LYS A 25 7.65 18.07 -18.37
CA LYS A 25 8.46 19.14 -17.78
C LYS A 25 7.96 19.61 -16.41
N VAL A 26 6.68 19.46 -16.12
CA VAL A 26 6.06 20.00 -14.89
C VAL A 26 5.48 18.88 -14.06
N LEU A 27 4.52 18.11 -14.59
CA LEU A 27 3.79 17.16 -13.77
C LEU A 27 4.66 15.97 -13.32
N LYS A 28 5.47 15.39 -14.21
CA LYS A 28 6.36 14.26 -13.90
C LYS A 28 7.38 14.62 -12.79
N PRO A 29 8.12 15.74 -12.85
CA PRO A 29 8.98 16.16 -11.74
C PRO A 29 8.24 16.40 -10.42
N LEU A 30 7.04 16.99 -10.47
CA LEU A 30 6.22 17.22 -9.28
C LEU A 30 5.77 15.90 -8.62
N LEU A 31 5.27 14.97 -9.43
CA LEU A 31 4.83 13.66 -8.98
C LEU A 31 5.98 12.85 -8.38
N GLU A 32 7.16 12.90 -9.01
CA GLU A 32 8.34 12.23 -8.48
C GLU A 32 8.81 12.85 -7.16
N ARG A 33 8.73 14.19 -7.01
CA ARG A 33 9.01 14.85 -5.73
C ARG A 33 8.03 14.40 -4.65
N LYS A 34 6.73 14.32 -4.95
CA LYS A 34 5.70 13.81 -4.03
C LYS A 34 5.94 12.35 -3.66
N ARG A 35 6.33 11.50 -4.62
CA ARG A 35 6.70 10.11 -4.38
C ARG A 35 7.91 10.00 -3.45
N ARG A 36 8.98 10.77 -3.71
CA ARG A 36 10.19 10.78 -2.86
C ARG A 36 9.91 11.25 -1.44
N ALA A 37 9.09 12.30 -1.28
CA ALA A 37 8.68 12.76 0.04
C ALA A 37 7.92 11.67 0.82
N ARG A 38 7.00 10.97 0.14
CA ARG A 38 6.29 9.83 0.74
C ARG A 38 7.25 8.71 1.15
N ILE A 39 8.18 8.32 0.28
CA ILE A 39 9.18 7.27 0.59
C ILE A 39 10.02 7.66 1.81
N ASN A 40 10.54 8.90 1.84
CA ASN A 40 11.35 9.36 2.96
C ASN A 40 10.57 9.34 4.28
N ARG A 41 9.32 9.82 4.26
CA ARG A 41 8.44 9.74 5.43
C ARG A 41 8.27 8.30 5.91
N CYS A 42 7.98 7.36 5.02
CA CYS A 42 7.84 5.96 5.40
C CYS A 42 9.13 5.36 5.98
N VAL A 43 10.30 5.76 5.47
CA VAL A 43 11.59 5.32 6.02
C VAL A 43 11.85 5.91 7.41
N GLU A 44 11.45 7.16 7.65
CA GLU A 44 11.49 7.78 8.99
C GLU A 44 10.51 7.12 9.96
N ASP A 45 9.29 6.82 9.52
CA ASP A 45 8.30 6.10 10.32
C ASP A 45 8.82 4.70 10.71
N LEU A 46 9.43 3.97 9.75
CA LEU A 46 10.09 2.68 10.02
C LEU A 46 11.21 2.80 11.05
N LYS A 47 12.02 3.85 10.97
CA LYS A 47 13.09 4.11 11.94
C LYS A 47 12.53 4.29 13.36
N ASN A 48 11.43 5.01 13.52
CA ASN A 48 10.80 5.21 14.83
C ASN A 48 10.22 3.89 15.37
N LEU A 49 9.53 3.12 14.52
CA LEU A 49 8.98 1.81 14.91
C LEU A 49 10.09 0.83 15.33
N LEU A 50 11.22 0.80 14.61
CA LEU A 50 12.36 -0.05 14.98
C LEU A 50 12.95 0.33 16.34
N MET A 51 12.97 1.63 16.69
CA MET A 51 13.44 2.10 17.99
C MET A 51 12.58 1.53 19.11
N GLU A 52 11.26 1.53 18.93
CA GLU A 52 10.29 0.99 19.90
C GLU A 52 10.37 -0.54 19.99
N VAL A 53 10.43 -1.23 18.86
CA VAL A 53 10.32 -2.69 18.82
C VAL A 53 11.62 -3.39 19.24
N ILE A 54 12.78 -2.89 18.79
CA ILE A 54 14.09 -3.51 19.03
C ILE A 54 14.77 -2.90 20.28
N HIS A 55 14.14 -1.90 20.92
CA HIS A 55 14.69 -1.19 22.08
C HIS A 55 16.11 -0.66 21.83
N MET A 56 16.35 -0.17 20.61
CA MET A 56 17.65 0.38 20.22
C MET A 56 17.79 1.81 20.69
N ASP A 57 19.01 2.17 21.12
CA ASP A 57 19.31 3.53 21.57
C ASP A 57 19.07 4.58 20.48
N SER A 58 18.52 5.73 20.87
CA SER A 58 18.23 6.84 19.95
C SER A 58 19.47 7.30 19.18
N GLU A 59 20.65 7.25 19.78
CA GLU A 59 21.91 7.66 19.14
C GLU A 59 22.39 6.64 18.10
N ALA A 60 22.16 5.35 18.34
CA ALA A 60 22.46 4.29 17.38
C ALA A 60 21.52 4.40 16.18
N MET A 61 20.22 4.59 16.43
CA MET A 61 19.23 4.81 15.38
C MET A 61 19.54 6.06 14.57
N ALA A 62 19.93 7.18 15.20
CA ALA A 62 20.25 8.44 14.52
C ALA A 62 21.28 8.28 13.39
N ARG A 63 22.28 7.41 13.57
CA ARG A 63 23.39 7.18 12.63
C ARG A 63 23.11 6.14 11.53
N MET A 64 21.99 5.41 11.60
CA MET A 64 21.68 4.37 10.60
C MET A 64 21.44 4.96 9.21
N GLU A 65 22.00 4.30 8.20
CA GLU A 65 21.72 4.62 6.81
C GLU A 65 20.38 4.03 6.35
N LYS A 66 19.86 4.52 5.22
CA LYS A 66 18.59 4.01 4.67
C LYS A 66 18.65 2.53 4.29
N ALA A 67 19.81 2.05 3.85
CA ALA A 67 20.00 0.64 3.51
C ALA A 67 19.88 -0.23 4.78
N ASP A 68 20.59 0.15 5.85
CA ASP A 68 20.56 -0.55 7.13
C ASP A 68 19.16 -0.57 7.75
N ILE A 69 18.41 0.55 7.69
CA ILE A 69 17.03 0.61 8.18
C ILE A 69 16.18 -0.44 7.47
N LEU A 70 16.30 -0.54 6.14
CA LEU A 70 15.53 -1.49 5.35
C LEU A 70 15.97 -2.94 5.62
N GLU A 71 17.27 -3.20 5.71
CA GLU A 71 17.82 -4.53 5.98
C GLU A 71 17.40 -5.03 7.36
N LEU A 72 17.57 -4.20 8.40
CA LEU A 72 17.17 -4.53 9.76
C LEU A 72 15.67 -4.80 9.87
N THR A 73 14.85 -3.99 9.20
CA THR A 73 13.39 -4.20 9.13
C THR A 73 13.07 -5.55 8.49
N VAL A 74 13.67 -5.87 7.35
CA VAL A 74 13.42 -7.14 6.64
C VAL A 74 13.88 -8.33 7.47
N HIS A 75 15.05 -8.26 8.09
CA HIS A 75 15.55 -9.30 8.99
C HIS A 75 14.60 -9.51 10.18
N HIS A 76 14.14 -8.42 10.79
CA HIS A 76 13.19 -8.47 11.89
C HIS A 76 11.87 -9.15 11.48
N LEU A 77 11.29 -8.76 10.35
CA LEU A 77 10.07 -9.36 9.81
C LEU A 77 10.23 -10.85 9.49
N HIS A 78 11.37 -11.27 8.95
CA HIS A 78 11.66 -12.69 8.73
C HIS A 78 11.73 -13.47 10.05
N ARG A 79 12.31 -12.88 11.10
CA ARG A 79 12.40 -13.50 12.42
C ARG A 79 11.05 -13.57 13.14
N GLN A 80 10.16 -12.62 12.87
CA GLN A 80 8.81 -12.58 13.42
C GLN A 80 7.82 -13.48 12.68
N ARG A 81 8.09 -13.86 11.43
CA ARG A 81 7.22 -14.82 10.74
C ARG A 81 7.38 -16.18 11.41
N PRO A 82 6.29 -16.77 11.96
CA PRO A 82 6.35 -18.16 12.38
C PRO A 82 6.74 -18.97 11.15
N SER A 83 7.82 -19.76 11.28
CA SER A 83 8.32 -20.61 10.21
C SER A 83 7.14 -21.39 9.62
N ALA A 84 6.73 -21.06 8.41
CA ALA A 84 5.66 -21.76 7.68
C ALA A 84 6.14 -23.13 7.18
N ALA A 85 6.97 -23.81 7.96
CA ALA A 85 7.46 -25.15 7.74
C ALA A 85 6.99 -26.01 8.90
N THR A 86 5.72 -26.43 8.84
CA THR A 86 5.21 -27.79 9.09
C THR A 86 3.75 -27.74 9.56
N PRO A 87 2.78 -28.29 8.81
CA PRO A 87 1.48 -28.63 9.38
C PRO A 87 1.64 -29.91 10.20
N THR A 88 2.11 -29.81 11.44
CA THR A 88 1.93 -30.90 12.39
C THR A 88 0.84 -30.51 13.36
N THR A 89 -0.32 -31.12 13.13
CA THR A 89 -1.41 -31.34 14.07
C THR A 89 -0.87 -31.53 15.48
N THR A 90 -0.96 -30.51 16.34
CA THR A 90 -1.04 -30.71 17.79
C THR A 90 -1.72 -29.49 18.40
N ASN A 91 -2.90 -29.73 18.96
CA ASN A 91 -3.59 -28.84 19.87
C ASN A 91 -2.71 -28.57 21.11
N THR A 92 -2.18 -27.37 21.26
CA THR A 92 -1.78 -26.83 22.56
C THR A 92 -2.03 -25.33 22.63
N PRO A 93 -2.79 -24.83 23.63
CA PRO A 93 -3.03 -23.41 23.82
C PRO A 93 -1.96 -22.83 24.75
N SER A 94 -1.12 -21.92 24.24
CA SER A 94 -0.19 -21.11 25.04
C SER A 94 0.51 -20.11 24.09
N VAL A 95 0.67 -18.81 24.29
CA VAL A 95 0.33 -17.81 25.32
C VAL A 95 0.39 -16.45 24.59
N CYS A 96 -0.36 -15.48 25.12
CA CYS A 96 -0.53 -14.08 24.70
C CYS A 96 0.67 -13.41 24.00
N GLU A 97 0.50 -13.06 22.71
CA GLU A 97 1.25 -12.01 22.01
C GLU A 97 0.27 -11.28 21.07
N PRO A 98 0.14 -9.95 21.10
CA PRO A 98 -0.89 -9.20 20.36
C PRO A 98 -0.78 -9.34 18.83
N LEU A 99 0.38 -9.75 18.30
CA LEU A 99 0.57 -10.03 16.87
C LEU A 99 -0.06 -11.37 16.43
N ASN A 100 -0.18 -12.34 17.34
CA ASN A 100 -0.82 -13.63 17.08
C ASN A 100 -2.34 -13.47 16.92
N GLU A 101 -2.94 -12.47 17.58
CA GLU A 101 -4.36 -12.16 17.45
C GLU A 101 -4.70 -11.57 16.07
N GLN A 102 -3.85 -10.70 15.51
CA GLN A 102 -4.03 -10.21 14.14
C GLN A 102 -3.91 -11.34 13.11
N ILE A 103 -2.90 -12.20 13.23
CA ILE A 103 -2.73 -13.35 12.32
C ILE A 103 -3.89 -14.35 12.46
N ALA A 104 -4.36 -14.61 13.69
CA ALA A 104 -5.53 -15.45 13.93
C ALA A 104 -6.81 -14.83 13.33
N THR A 105 -6.95 -13.50 13.45
CA THR A 105 -8.05 -12.72 12.88
C THR A 105 -8.04 -12.78 11.36
N GLU A 106 -6.90 -12.58 10.71
CA GLU A 106 -6.74 -12.71 9.25
C GLU A 106 -7.07 -14.13 8.76
N ARG A 107 -6.60 -15.16 9.48
CA ARG A 107 -6.92 -16.56 9.17
C ARG A 107 -8.41 -16.85 9.29
N TYR A 108 -9.04 -16.35 10.35
CA TYR A 108 -10.49 -16.47 10.57
C TYR A 108 -11.28 -15.81 9.44
N TRP A 109 -10.98 -14.54 9.13
CA TRP A 109 -11.67 -13.80 8.05
C TRP A 109 -11.45 -14.41 6.68
N SER A 110 -10.25 -14.95 6.41
CA SER A 110 -9.95 -15.67 5.18
C SER A 110 -10.80 -16.94 5.05
N GLY A 111 -10.88 -17.77 6.10
CA GLY A 111 -11.74 -18.95 6.14
C GLY A 111 -13.22 -18.62 6.02
N PHE A 112 -13.66 -17.56 6.70
CA PHE A 112 -15.02 -17.04 6.61
C PHE A 112 -15.38 -16.61 5.18
N ARG A 113 -14.49 -15.87 4.50
CA ARG A 113 -14.69 -15.46 3.10
C ARG A 113 -14.80 -16.65 2.16
N GLN A 114 -13.97 -17.67 2.32
CA GLN A 114 -14.06 -18.90 1.52
C GLN A 114 -15.39 -19.60 1.73
N CYS A 115 -15.85 -19.70 2.98
CA CYS A 115 -17.16 -20.29 3.31
C CYS A 115 -18.30 -19.54 2.62
N VAL A 116 -18.33 -18.21 2.74
CA VAL A 116 -19.35 -17.35 2.11
C VAL A 116 -19.36 -17.50 0.59
N LEU A 117 -18.19 -17.53 -0.04
CA LEU A 117 -18.07 -17.74 -1.49
C LEU A 117 -18.63 -19.10 -1.92
N GLU A 118 -18.34 -20.15 -1.17
CA GLU A 118 -18.90 -21.48 -1.44
C GLU A 118 -20.42 -21.53 -1.25
N VAL A 119 -20.96 -20.89 -0.20
CA VAL A 119 -22.41 -20.77 -0.01
C VAL A 119 -23.06 -20.01 -1.17
N SER A 120 -22.45 -18.91 -1.62
CA SER A 120 -22.94 -18.17 -2.79
C SER A 120 -22.96 -19.03 -4.06
N ARG A 121 -21.89 -19.80 -4.32
CA ARG A 121 -21.84 -20.73 -5.46
C ARG A 121 -22.90 -21.82 -5.36
N PHE A 122 -23.07 -22.39 -4.17
CA PHE A 122 -24.07 -23.43 -3.92
C PHE A 122 -25.48 -22.90 -4.18
N LEU A 123 -25.82 -21.71 -3.70
CA LEU A 123 -27.14 -21.12 -3.89
C LEU A 123 -27.41 -20.76 -5.36
N GLN A 124 -26.43 -20.18 -6.06
CA GLN A 124 -26.52 -19.93 -7.50
C GLN A 124 -26.75 -21.23 -8.29
N ARG A 125 -26.04 -22.31 -7.94
CA ARG A 125 -26.18 -23.61 -8.59
C ARG A 125 -27.55 -24.24 -8.38
N ASN A 126 -28.23 -23.92 -7.28
CA ASN A 126 -29.57 -24.39 -6.96
C ASN A 126 -30.67 -23.36 -7.34
N ASN A 127 -30.35 -22.33 -8.13
CA ASN A 127 -31.26 -21.22 -8.50
C ASN A 127 -31.88 -20.47 -7.30
N CYS A 128 -31.23 -20.51 -6.14
CA CYS A 128 -31.62 -19.72 -4.98
C CYS A 128 -30.92 -18.36 -5.06
N GLN A 129 -31.68 -17.27 -5.04
CA GLN A 129 -31.09 -15.93 -4.98
C GLN A 129 -30.67 -15.62 -3.54
N LEU A 130 -29.42 -15.19 -3.38
CA LEU A 130 -28.97 -14.54 -2.15
C LEU A 130 -29.70 -13.20 -2.01
N ASN A 131 -30.11 -12.88 -0.78
CA ASN A 131 -30.68 -11.59 -0.46
C ASN A 131 -29.65 -10.48 -0.78
N SER A 132 -30.02 -9.44 -1.52
CA SER A 132 -29.13 -8.32 -1.85
C SER A 132 -28.55 -7.66 -0.60
N LYS A 133 -29.30 -7.66 0.51
CA LYS A 133 -28.82 -7.19 1.82
C LYS A 133 -27.66 -8.00 2.38
N PHE A 134 -27.62 -9.31 2.12
CA PHE A 134 -26.55 -10.18 2.59
C PHE A 134 -25.22 -9.89 1.87
N VAL A 135 -25.28 -9.61 0.56
CA VAL A 135 -24.08 -9.26 -0.22
C VAL A 135 -23.50 -7.92 0.23
N GLU A 136 -24.37 -6.95 0.54
CA GLU A 136 -23.99 -5.63 1.04
C GLU A 136 -23.42 -5.70 2.46
N GLU A 137 -24.01 -6.50 3.35
CA GLU A 137 -23.47 -6.74 4.71
C GLU A 137 -22.12 -7.48 4.67
N MET A 138 -21.91 -8.39 3.72
CA MET A 138 -20.62 -9.06 3.53
C MET A 138 -19.51 -8.09 3.11
N GLU A 139 -19.83 -7.09 2.28
CA GLU A 139 -18.88 -6.05 1.87
C GLU A 139 -18.56 -5.07 3.01
N GLN A 140 -19.46 -4.93 3.99
CA GLN A 140 -19.25 -4.15 5.22
C GLN A 140 -18.49 -4.91 6.32
N LEU A 141 -18.66 -6.23 6.40
CA LEU A 141 -18.06 -7.08 7.45
C LEU A 141 -16.65 -7.56 7.13
N VAL A 142 -16.32 -7.74 5.84
CA VAL A 142 -14.92 -7.94 5.45
C VAL A 142 -14.25 -6.59 5.63
N PRO A 143 -13.24 -6.44 6.52
CA PRO A 143 -12.45 -5.22 6.55
C PRO A 143 -11.97 -5.00 5.13
N PHE A 144 -12.44 -3.93 4.50
CA PHE A 144 -12.03 -3.57 3.15
C PHE A 144 -10.52 -3.49 3.23
N GLU A 145 -9.86 -4.54 2.72
CA GLU A 145 -8.42 -4.62 2.56
C GLU A 145 -8.03 -3.25 2.04
N GLN A 146 -7.44 -2.45 2.93
CA GLN A 146 -6.79 -1.24 2.51
C GLN A 146 -5.74 -1.77 1.57
N LEU A 147 -6.05 -1.72 0.27
CA LEU A 147 -5.17 -2.02 -0.84
C LEU A 147 -4.03 -1.03 -0.72
N PHE A 148 -3.12 -1.31 0.22
CA PHE A 148 -1.94 -0.57 0.61
C PHE A 148 -0.85 -0.81 -0.42
N TRP A 149 -1.23 -1.03 -1.66
CA TRP A 149 -0.34 -0.88 -2.78
C TRP A 149 -1.18 -0.63 -4.02
N ARG A 150 -1.29 0.64 -4.41
CA ARG A 150 -1.56 0.98 -5.81
C ARG A 150 -0.21 1.13 -6.49
N PRO A 151 0.17 0.20 -7.39
CA PRO A 151 1.26 0.45 -8.32
C PRO A 151 0.92 1.71 -9.12
N TRP A 152 1.92 2.53 -9.38
CA TRP A 152 1.85 3.54 -10.43
C TRP A 152 1.98 2.87 -11.80
#